data_AF-A0A9P6GDF6-F1
#
_entry.id   AF-A0A9P6GDF6-F1
#
_cell.length_a   1.000
_cell.length_b   1.000
_cell.length_c   1.000
_cell.angle_alpha   90.00
_cell.angle_beta   90.00
_cell.angle_gamma   90.00
#
_symmetry.space_group_name_H-M   'P 1'
#
loop_
_entity.id
_entity.type
_entity.pdbx_description
1 polymer ?
#
loop_
_entity_poly.entity_id
_entity_poly.type
_entity_poly.pdbx_seq_one_letter_code
_entity_poly.pdbx_strand_id
1 'polypeptide(L)'
;MIADHSKGLLFGVGSVVAVIALLQNGIGIEQEYLQAFLDNHIPHSSDILRTVQKPAGVIAHQEAVRLEIGSYPSSAPSTYAEAFRLLLRQAGATATVVDVV
;
A
#
# COMPACT_ATOMS: atom_id res chain seq x y z
N MET A 1 -4.95 19.98 13.40
CA MET A 1 -4.91 18.55 13.78
C MET A 1 -5.87 17.82 12.87
N ILE A 2 -5.37 17.20 11.79
CA ILE A 2 -6.18 16.39 10.88
C ILE A 2 -5.66 14.96 11.04
N ALA A 3 -6.48 14.10 11.62
CA ALA A 3 -6.27 12.67 11.60
C ALA A 3 -6.56 12.18 10.17
N ASP A 4 -5.55 11.61 9.53
CA ASP A 4 -5.68 10.89 8.27
C ASP A 4 -6.28 9.51 8.59
N HIS A 5 -7.39 9.19 7.94
CA HIS A 5 -8.13 7.93 8.10
C HIS A 5 -8.08 7.13 6.80
N SER A 6 -6.87 6.89 6.28
CA SER A 6 -6.61 6.04 5.12
C SER A 6 -6.83 4.57 5.51
N LYS A 7 -8.05 4.08 5.27
CA LYS A 7 -8.39 2.66 5.43
C LYS A 7 -7.76 1.86 4.27
N GLY A 8 -6.97 0.84 4.61
CA GLY A 8 -6.18 0.01 3.68
C GLY A 8 -6.99 -0.56 2.51
N LEU A 9 -6.32 -0.73 1.38
CA LEU A 9 -6.88 -1.19 0.12
C LEU A 9 -6.52 -2.67 -0.11
N LEU A 10 -7.52 -3.54 -0.18
CA LEU A 10 -7.36 -4.99 -0.36
C LEU A 10 -7.51 -5.38 -1.84
N PHE A 11 -6.51 -6.04 -2.42
CA PHE A 11 -6.60 -6.66 -3.74
C PHE A 11 -6.35 -8.17 -3.65
N GLY A 12 -7.17 -9.00 -4.31
CA GLY A 12 -6.96 -10.45 -4.36
C GLY A 12 -7.42 -11.06 -5.69
N VAL A 13 -6.59 -11.93 -6.29
CA VAL A 13 -6.97 -12.77 -7.44
C VAL A 13 -6.34 -14.18 -7.28
N GLY A 14 -7.18 -15.21 -7.18
CA GLY A 14 -6.94 -16.60 -7.59
C GLY A 14 -6.06 -17.51 -6.72
N SER A 15 -6.69 -18.45 -6.00
CA SER A 15 -6.14 -19.51 -5.11
C SER A 15 -5.40 -19.03 -3.84
N VAL A 16 -6.10 -18.92 -2.71
CA VAL A 16 -6.61 -17.62 -2.25
C VAL A 16 -5.57 -16.98 -1.31
N VAL A 17 -4.34 -16.80 -1.78
CA VAL A 17 -3.37 -15.94 -1.09
C VAL A 17 -3.77 -14.50 -1.41
N ALA A 18 -4.25 -13.77 -0.40
CA ALA A 18 -4.59 -12.36 -0.55
C ALA A 18 -3.35 -11.52 -0.22
N VAL A 19 -3.18 -10.41 -0.94
CA VAL A 19 -2.11 -9.43 -0.68
C VAL A 19 -2.74 -8.23 0.01
N ILE A 20 -2.22 -7.88 1.19
CA ILE A 20 -2.70 -6.74 1.97
C ILE A 20 -1.71 -5.58 1.80
N ALA A 21 -2.07 -4.58 0.99
CA ALA A 21 -1.26 -3.37 0.84
C ALA A 21 -1.66 -2.31 1.88
N LEU A 22 -0.71 -1.89 2.70
CA LEU A 22 -0.92 -0.87 3.72
C LEU A 22 -0.41 0.49 3.23
N LEU A 23 -1.34 1.38 2.87
CA LEU A 23 -1.11 2.76 2.40
C LEU A 23 -1.53 3.77 3.49
N GLN A 24 -1.03 3.58 4.70
CA GLN A 24 -1.34 4.47 5.84
C GLN A 24 -0.04 4.89 6.52
N ASN A 25 -0.02 6.11 7.05
CA ASN A 25 1.09 6.55 7.87
C ASN A 25 1.08 5.83 9.23
N GLY A 26 2.23 5.32 9.66
CA GLY A 26 2.39 4.68 10.97
C GLY A 26 3.66 3.83 11.04
N ILE A 27 4.07 3.47 12.26
CA ILE A 27 5.19 2.55 12.51
C ILE A 27 4.62 1.26 13.08
N GLY A 28 5.01 0.11 12.54
CA GLY A 28 4.62 -1.20 13.06
C GLY A 28 3.15 -1.56 12.82
N ILE A 29 2.49 -0.87 11.89
CA ILE A 29 1.09 -1.11 11.52
C ILE A 29 0.87 -2.51 10.94
N GLU A 30 1.92 -3.14 10.43
CA GLU A 30 1.91 -4.44 9.75
C GLU A 30 1.68 -5.58 10.74
N GLN A 31 2.12 -5.42 11.99
CA GLN A 31 2.11 -6.49 12.98
C GLN A 31 0.68 -6.93 13.32
N GLU A 32 -0.27 -6.00 13.35
CA GLU A 32 -1.70 -6.31 13.55
C GLU A 32 -2.24 -7.19 12.40
N TYR A 33 -1.91 -6.85 11.16
CA TYR A 33 -2.35 -7.60 9.98
C TYR A 33 -1.66 -8.95 9.88
N LEU A 34 -0.38 -9.05 10.26
CA LEU A 34 0.34 -10.32 10.28
C LEU A 34 -0.29 -11.28 11.30
N GLN A 35 -0.71 -10.79 12.46
CA GLN A 35 -1.40 -11.60 13.47
C GLN A 35 -2.81 -12.03 13.04
N ALA A 36 -3.54 -11.16 12.33
CA ALA A 36 -4.90 -11.44 11.89
C ALA A 36 -4.97 -12.31 10.62
N PHE A 37 -3.95 -12.24 9.76
CA PHE A 37 -3.93 -12.87 8.44
C PHE A 37 -2.60 -13.60 8.20
N LEU A 38 -2.39 -14.67 8.97
CA LEU A 38 -1.13 -15.42 9.05
C LEU A 38 -0.62 -15.97 7.70
N ASP A 39 -1.51 -16.22 6.73
CA ASP A 39 -1.17 -16.76 5.40
C ASP A 39 -1.03 -15.70 4.30
N ASN A 40 -1.25 -14.42 4.61
CA ASN A 40 -1.24 -13.34 3.62
C ASN A 40 0.09 -12.59 3.60
N HIS A 41 0.52 -12.20 2.40
CA HIS A 41 1.71 -11.36 2.23
C HIS A 41 1.34 -9.87 2.40
N ILE A 42 2.17 -9.14 3.14
CA ILE A 42 1.93 -7.74 3.51
C ILE A 42 3.00 -6.86 2.85
N PRO A 43 2.74 -6.29 1.67
CA PRO A 43 3.54 -5.16 1.19
C PRO A 43 3.27 -3.92 2.06
N HIS A 44 4.36 -3.31 2.53
CA HIS A 44 4.36 -1.99 3.16
C HIS A 44 4.49 -0.93 2.08
N SER A 45 3.81 0.21 2.21
CA SER A 45 4.12 1.37 1.37
C SER A 45 4.25 2.65 2.19
N SER A 46 5.17 3.49 1.76
CA SER A 46 5.27 4.86 2.22
C SER A 46 4.90 5.80 1.07
N ASP A 47 3.95 6.67 1.36
CA ASP A 47 3.21 7.40 0.33
C ASP A 47 3.44 8.90 0.46
N ILE A 48 3.68 9.57 -0.67
CA ILE A 48 3.45 11.01 -0.79
C ILE A 48 2.25 11.20 -1.71
N LEU A 49 1.05 11.05 -1.14
CA LEU A 49 -0.24 11.30 -1.80
C LEU A 49 -0.81 12.64 -1.34
N ARG A 50 -1.04 13.56 -2.29
CA ARG A 50 -1.72 14.84 -2.02
C ARG A 50 -3.15 14.79 -2.52
N THR A 51 -3.96 14.02 -1.80
CA THR A 51 -5.39 13.89 -2.04
C THR A 51 -6.20 14.45 -0.89
N VAL A 52 -7.29 15.14 -1.19
CA VAL A 52 -8.26 15.53 -0.17
C VAL A 52 -9.67 15.24 -0.68
N GLN A 53 -10.47 14.59 0.15
CA GLN A 53 -11.88 14.37 -0.16
C GLN A 53 -12.71 15.52 0.41
N LYS A 54 -13.27 16.37 -0.48
CA LYS A 54 -14.23 17.42 -0.16
C LYS A 54 -15.06 17.78 -1.40
N PRO A 55 -16.41 17.78 -1.36
CA PRO A 55 -17.34 17.17 -0.40
C PRO A 55 -17.40 15.62 -0.55
N ALA A 56 -18.44 14.97 0.01
CA ALA A 56 -18.65 13.54 -0.13
C ALA A 56 -18.68 13.12 -1.61
N GLY A 57 -17.96 12.04 -1.96
CA GLY A 57 -17.86 11.55 -3.34
C GLY A 57 -16.94 12.34 -4.27
N VAL A 58 -16.28 13.41 -3.79
CA VAL A 58 -15.39 14.24 -4.61
C VAL A 58 -13.98 14.22 -4.02
N ILE A 59 -13.01 13.76 -4.82
CA ILE A 59 -11.59 13.71 -4.46
C ILE A 59 -10.84 14.73 -5.30
N ALA A 60 -10.20 15.70 -4.64
CA ALA A 60 -9.24 16.58 -5.28
C ALA A 60 -7.84 15.98 -5.15
N HIS A 61 -7.10 15.96 -6.25
CA HIS A 61 -5.78 15.34 -6.35
C HIS A 61 -4.79 16.31 -7.00
N GLN A 62 -3.57 16.41 -6.47
CA GLN A 62 -2.47 17.19 -7.05
C GLN A 62 -1.49 16.27 -7.80
N GLU A 63 -0.88 16.76 -8.89
CA GLU A 63 -0.21 15.93 -9.90
C GLU A 63 0.99 15.08 -9.43
N ALA A 64 1.70 15.48 -8.37
CA ALA A 64 2.93 14.79 -7.97
C ALA A 64 2.63 13.68 -6.94
N VAL A 65 2.65 12.43 -7.41
CA VAL A 65 2.58 11.23 -6.56
C VAL A 65 3.72 10.30 -6.89
N ARG A 66 4.46 9.90 -5.86
CA ARG A 66 5.40 8.79 -5.90
C ARG A 66 5.07 7.86 -4.74
N LEU A 67 4.87 6.59 -5.07
CA LEU A 67 4.68 5.52 -4.10
C LEU A 67 5.97 4.73 -3.93
N GLU A 68 6.43 4.55 -2.70
CA GLU A 68 7.51 3.62 -2.38
C GLU A 68 6.91 2.37 -1.74
N ILE A 69 7.21 1.20 -2.30
CA ILE A 69 6.63 -0.08 -1.91
C ILE A 69 7.75 -0.98 -1.39
N GLY A 70 7.57 -1.58 -0.23
CA GLY A 70 8.45 -2.58 0.35
C GLY A 70 7.70 -3.86 0.71
N SER A 71 8.46 -4.89 1.09
CA SER A 71 7.90 -6.13 1.64
C SER A 71 7.99 -6.12 3.16
N TYR A 72 6.99 -6.70 3.83
CA TYR A 72 7.03 -6.96 5.27
C TYR A 72 6.90 -8.46 5.58
N PRO A 73 7.74 -9.02 6.48
CA PRO A 73 8.95 -8.40 7.02
C PRO A 73 9.96 -8.04 5.92
N SER A 74 10.94 -7.17 6.19
CA SER A 74 11.89 -6.70 5.16
C SER A 74 12.70 -7.82 4.50
N SER A 75 12.81 -8.98 5.15
CA SER A 75 13.41 -10.19 4.61
C SER A 75 12.51 -10.97 3.64
N ALA A 76 11.24 -10.60 3.49
CA ALA A 76 10.31 -11.30 2.62
C ALA A 76 10.59 -10.97 1.13
N PRO A 77 10.38 -11.93 0.21
CA PRO A 77 10.57 -11.70 -1.21
C PRO A 77 9.78 -10.50 -1.74
N SER A 78 10.38 -9.73 -2.65
CA SER A 78 9.75 -8.56 -3.28
C SER A 78 8.75 -8.92 -4.40
N THR A 79 8.49 -10.20 -4.65
CA THR A 79 7.60 -10.68 -5.73
C THR A 79 6.23 -10.00 -5.72
N TYR A 80 5.59 -9.89 -4.56
CA TYR A 80 4.27 -9.27 -4.45
C TYR A 80 4.32 -7.74 -4.50
N ALA A 81 5.38 -7.14 -3.96
CA ALA A 81 5.63 -5.71 -4.08
C ALA A 81 5.83 -5.30 -5.56
N GLU A 82 6.56 -6.11 -6.33
CA GLU A 82 6.77 -5.91 -7.77
C GLU A 82 5.49 -6.12 -8.57
N ALA A 83 4.72 -7.18 -8.26
CA ALA A 83 3.41 -7.39 -8.89
C ALA A 83 2.47 -6.21 -8.64
N PHE A 84 2.43 -5.69 -7.41
CA PHE A 84 1.63 -4.52 -7.07
C PHE A 84 2.11 -3.25 -7.78
N ARG A 85 3.43 -3.02 -7.84
CA ARG A 85 4.02 -1.90 -8.62
C ARG A 85 3.60 -1.96 -10.08
N LEU A 86 3.61 -3.14 -10.71
CA LEU A 86 3.18 -3.30 -12.10
C LEU A 86 1.71 -2.94 -12.31
N LEU A 87 0.82 -3.37 -11.40
CA LEU A 87 -0.60 -3.01 -11.44
C LEU A 87 -0.81 -1.49 -11.34
N LEU A 88 -0.11 -0.83 -10.41
CA LEU A 88 -0.18 0.62 -10.26
C LEU A 88 0.31 1.37 -11.50
N ARG A 89 1.40 0.90 -12.11
CA ARG A 89 1.91 1.49 -13.37
C ARG A 89 0.95 1.30 -14.53
N GLN A 90 0.27 0.15 -14.62
CA GLN A 90 -0.79 -0.07 -15.61
C GLN A 90 -1.98 0.88 -15.41
N ALA A 91 -2.26 1.27 -14.16
CA ALA A 91 -3.26 2.27 -13.83
C ALA A 91 -2.79 3.73 -13.99
N GLY A 92 -1.55 3.95 -14.45
CA GLY A 92 -0.98 5.29 -14.68
C GLY A 92 -0.32 5.94 -13.45
N ALA A 93 -0.16 5.21 -12.34
CA ALA A 93 0.53 5.70 -11.15
C ALA A 93 2.06 5.50 -11.23
N THR A 94 2.81 6.32 -10.48
CA THR A 94 4.27 6.19 -10.35
C THR A 94 4.61 5.49 -9.03
N ALA A 95 5.26 4.33 -9.12
CA ALA A 95 5.66 3.54 -7.97
C ALA A 95 7.05 2.91 -8.14
N THR A 96 7.80 2.80 -7.04
CA THR A 96 9.13 2.18 -6.97
C THR A 96 9.17 1.15 -5.85
N VAL A 97 9.73 -0.03 -6.11
CA VAL A 97 10.02 -1.00 -5.03
C VAL A 97 11.32 -0.59 -4.35
N VAL A 98 11.34 -0.61 -3.02
CA VAL A 98 12.49 -0.30 -2.18
C VAL A 98 12.72 -1.45 -1.20
N ASP A 99 14.00 -1.71 -0.91
CA ASP A 99 14.37 -2.59 0.18
C ASP A 99 14.21 -1.78 1.48
N VAL A 100 13.21 -2.13 2.30
CA VAL A 100 13.00 -1.45 3.59
C VAL A 100 14.09 -1.91 4.55
N VAL A 101 14.87 -0.97 5.10
CA VAL A 101 15.90 -1.23 6.13
C VAL A 101 15.24 -1.50 7.47
#